data_AF-A0A9Q1BBL7-F1
#
_entry.id   AF-A0A9Q1BBL7-F1
#
_cell.length_a   1.000
_cell.length_b   1.000
_cell.length_c   1.000
_cell.angle_alpha   90.00
_cell.angle_beta   90.00
_cell.angle_gamma   90.00
#
_symmetry.space_group_name_H-M   'P 1'
#
loop_
_entity.id
_entity.type
_entity.pdbx_description
1 polymer ?
#
loop_
_entity_poly.entity_id
_entity_poly.type
_entity_poly.pdbx_seq_one_letter_code
_entity_poly.pdbx_strand_id
1 'polypeptide(L)' 'MHPLSGHLLVKKTAGRIKEKAYWSGMGRAIEKWCKRCKVRITKRGPHSSRKSYMTQYLSGEPLQRVALDILGQLPVTS' A
#
# COMPACT_ATOMS: atom_id res chain seq x y z
N MET A 1 -21.76 -11.32 -6.26
CA MET A 1 -20.70 -10.34 -6.61
C MET A 1 -19.34 -10.93 -6.22
N HIS A 2 -18.50 -11.30 -7.18
CA HIS A 2 -17.25 -12.04 -6.92
C HIS A 2 -16.10 -11.12 -6.43
N PRO A 3 -15.46 -11.42 -5.28
CA PRO A 3 -14.38 -10.61 -4.69
C PRO A 3 -12.97 -11.00 -5.16
N LEU A 4 -12.81 -11.59 -6.36
CA LEU A 4 -11.57 -12.27 -6.78
C LEU A 4 -10.72 -11.48 -7.79
N SER A 5 -10.55 -10.19 -7.55
CA SER A 5 -9.66 -9.38 -8.40
C SER A 5 -9.04 -8.21 -7.64
N GLY A 6 -8.61 -8.46 -6.41
CA GLY A 6 -7.48 -7.72 -5.86
C GLY A 6 -6.28 -7.87 -6.79
N HIS A 7 -5.57 -6.77 -7.05
CA HIS A 7 -4.27 -6.76 -7.74
C HIS A 7 -4.22 -6.92 -9.27
N LEU A 8 -5.29 -6.67 -10.05
CA LEU A 8 -5.11 -6.61 -11.51
C LEU A 8 -4.30 -5.38 -11.96
N LEU A 9 -2.99 -5.62 -12.06
CA LEU A 9 -2.02 -4.82 -12.77
C LEU A 9 -2.54 -4.53 -14.18
N VAL A 10 -2.32 -3.31 -14.69
CA VAL A 10 -2.68 -2.84 -16.06
C VAL A 10 -2.45 -3.90 -17.13
N LYS A 11 -1.40 -4.71 -16.99
CA LYS A 11 -1.05 -5.84 -17.86
C LYS A 11 -2.16 -6.89 -17.99
N LYS A 12 -2.86 -7.26 -16.91
CA LYS A 12 -3.93 -8.27 -16.95
C LYS A 12 -5.22 -7.72 -17.57
N THR A 13 -5.51 -6.43 -17.36
CA THR A 13 -6.57 -5.73 -18.10
C THR A 13 -6.21 -5.61 -19.58
N ALA A 14 -4.95 -5.32 -19.91
CA ALA A 14 -4.48 -5.25 -21.28
C ALA A 14 -4.52 -6.60 -21.99
N GLY A 15 -4.17 -7.70 -21.31
CA GLY A 15 -4.28 -9.06 -21.87
C GLY A 15 -5.71 -9.41 -22.29
N ARG A 16 -6.68 -9.23 -21.38
CA ARG A 16 -8.10 -9.51 -21.65
C ARG A 16 -8.69 -8.66 -22.78
N ILE A 17 -8.24 -7.41 -22.91
CA ILE A 17 -8.70 -6.53 -24.00
C ILE A 17 -8.06 -6.95 -25.33
N LYS A 18 -6.77 -7.29 -25.32
CA LYS A 18 -6.04 -7.78 -26.50
C LYS A 18 -6.61 -9.07 -27.08
N GLU A 19 -7.20 -9.93 -26.25
CA GLU A 19 -7.89 -11.15 -26.71
C GLU A 19 -9.15 -10.84 -27.54
N LYS A 20 -9.74 -9.65 -27.40
CA LYS A 20 -11.04 -9.31 -27.99
C LYS A 20 -11.00 -8.14 -28.98
N ALA A 21 -9.99 -7.29 -28.89
CA ALA A 21 -9.87 -6.09 -29.71
C ALA A 21 -8.43 -5.60 -29.80
N TYR A 22 -8.11 -4.93 -30.90
CA TYR A 22 -6.85 -4.23 -31.09
C TYR A 22 -7.09 -2.88 -31.78
N TRP A 23 -6.45 -1.82 -31.28
CA TRP A 23 -6.46 -0.51 -31.91
C TRP A 23 -5.18 0.28 -31.61
N SER A 24 -4.90 1.29 -32.43
CA SER A 24 -3.72 2.14 -32.27
C SER A 24 -3.77 2.92 -30.94
N GLY A 25 -2.68 2.87 -30.17
CA GLY A 25 -2.62 3.54 -28.87
C GLY A 25 -3.39 2.87 -27.73
N MET A 26 -3.93 1.66 -27.94
CA MET A 26 -4.67 0.88 -26.93
C MET A 26 -3.96 0.78 -25.57
N GLY A 27 -2.64 0.54 -25.57
CA GLY A 27 -1.86 0.46 -24.33
C GLY A 27 -1.95 1.74 -23.48
N ARG A 28 -1.85 2.91 -24.11
CA ARG A 28 -1.95 4.23 -23.45
C ARG A 28 -3.37 4.48 -22.92
N ALA A 29 -4.39 4.09 -23.68
CA ALA A 29 -5.78 4.23 -23.26
C ALA A 29 -6.09 3.38 -22.02
N ILE A 30 -5.63 2.13 -22.01
CA ILE A 30 -5.81 1.20 -20.88
C ILE A 30 -5.04 1.70 -19.65
N GLU A 31 -3.81 2.19 -19.82
CA GLU A 31 -3.04 2.77 -18.73
C GLU A 31 -3.74 4.00 -18.11
N LYS A 32 -4.24 4.92 -18.94
CA LYS A 32 -4.99 6.11 -18.50
C LYS A 32 -6.25 5.72 -17.74
N TRP A 33 -6.98 4.70 -18.23
CA TRP A 33 -8.17 4.18 -17.56
C TRP A 33 -7.83 3.55 -16.19
N CYS A 34 -6.79 2.72 -16.13
CA CYS A 34 -6.34 2.09 -14.88
C CYS A 34 -5.81 3.11 -13.85
N LYS A 35 -5.20 4.22 -14.29
CA LYS A 35 -4.73 5.30 -13.42
C LYS A 35 -5.87 6.07 -12.76
N ARG A 36 -7.04 6.20 -13.41
CA ARG A 36 -8.23 6.84 -12.84
C ARG A 36 -9.00 5.98 -11.84
N CYS A 37 -8.66 4.69 -11.72
CA CYS A 37 -9.38 3.78 -10.84
C CYS A 37 -9.07 4.08 -9.36
N LYS A 38 -9.99 4.78 -8.68
CA LYS A 38 -9.90 5.15 -7.26
C LYS A 38 -9.63 3.94 -6.35
N VAL A 39 -10.22 2.78 -6.65
CA VAL A 39 -10.04 1.52 -5.91
C VAL A 39 -8.58 1.05 -5.90
N ARG A 40 -7.81 1.37 -6.95
CA ARG A 40 -6.38 1.04 -7.01
C ARG A 40 -5.51 2.06 -6.29
N ILE A 41 -5.91 3.33 -6.34
CA ILE A 41 -5.21 4.43 -5.67
C ILE A 41 -5.24 4.22 -4.16
N THR A 42 -6.39 3.85 -3.60
CA THR A 42 -6.55 3.62 -2.15
C THR A 42 -5.77 2.40 -1.62
N LYS A 43 -5.54 1.39 -2.47
CA LYS A 43 -4.79 0.16 -2.12
C LYS A 43 -3.29 0.25 -2.39
N ARG A 44 -2.85 1.20 -3.23
CA ARG A 44 -1.44 1.58 -3.30
C ARG A 44 -1.17 2.41 -2.04
N GLY A 45 -0.76 1.76 -0.96
CA GLY A 45 -0.21 2.45 0.20
C GLY A 45 0.82 3.52 -0.23
N PRO A 46 1.15 4.47 0.65
CA PRO A 46 1.95 5.64 0.29
C PRO A 46 3.19 5.22 -0.53
N HIS A 47 3.32 5.79 -1.73
CA HIS A 47 4.50 5.66 -2.59
C HIS A 47 5.64 6.54 -2.03
N SER A 48 5.81 6.51 -0.72
CA SER A 48 6.95 7.11 -0.05
C SER A 48 7.75 5.91 0.44
N SER A 49 8.97 5.76 -0.07
CA SER A 49 9.99 5.12 0.75
C SER A 49 9.95 5.83 2.11
N ARG A 50 10.01 5.07 3.20
CA ARG A 50 10.09 5.67 4.53
C ARG A 50 11.24 6.67 4.47
N LYS A 51 10.96 7.96 4.70
CA LYS A 51 12.04 8.94 4.83
C LYS A 51 12.94 8.46 5.98
N SER A 52 14.25 8.67 5.79
CA SER A 52 15.41 8.21 6.59
C SER A 52 15.13 7.58 7.96
N TYR A 53 15.94 6.59 8.33
CA TYR A 53 15.93 6.04 9.68
C TYR A 53 15.99 7.15 10.74
N MET A 54 15.09 7.08 11.71
CA MET A 54 15.14 7.91 12.90
C MET A 54 16.33 7.44 13.74
N THR A 55 17.37 8.27 13.83
CA THR A 55 18.54 7.98 14.66
C THR A 55 18.14 8.02 16.13
N GLN A 56 18.44 6.95 16.85
CA GLN A 56 18.29 6.92 18.31
C GLN A 56 19.49 7.62 18.94
N TYR A 57 19.22 8.53 19.88
CA TYR A 57 20.26 9.14 20.71
C TYR A 57 20.47 8.29 21.97
N LEU A 58 21.74 8.02 22.28
CA LEU A 58 22.14 7.18 23.41
C LEU A 58 22.03 7.93 24.75
N SER A 59 21.65 7.22 25.81
CA SER A 59 21.75 7.72 27.17
C SER A 59 23.23 7.78 27.59
N GLY A 60 23.70 8.92 28.06
CA GLY A 60 25.03 9.13 28.64
C GLY A 60 25.10 8.81 30.14
N GLU A 61 23.96 8.73 30.81
CA GLU A 61 23.87 8.39 32.24
C GLU A 61 22.65 7.49 32.54
N PRO A 62 22.65 6.75 33.67
CA PRO A 62 21.48 5.99 34.11
C PRO A 62 20.26 6.90 34.30
N LEU A 63 19.08 6.42 33.92
CA LEU A 63 17.79 7.12 34.07
C LEU A 63 17.64 8.45 33.30
N GLN A 64 18.59 8.84 32.44
CA GLN A 64 18.49 10.04 31.60
C GLN A 64 17.29 9.98 30.63
N ARG A 65 16.84 8.78 30.27
CA ARG A 65 15.72 8.53 29.36
C ARG A 65 14.87 7.37 29.84
N VAL A 66 13.57 7.60 29.93
CA VAL A 66 12.58 6.59 30.30
C VAL A 66 11.50 6.57 29.22
N ALA A 67 11.29 5.40 28.61
CA ALA A 67 10.18 5.16 27.70
C ALA A 67 9.06 4.45 28.47
N LEU A 68 7.83 4.94 28.31
CA LEU A 68 6.63 4.36 28.89
C LEU A 68 5.64 4.08 27.77
N ASP A 69 4.97 2.93 27.84
CA ASP A 69 3.88 2.56 26.94
C ASP A 69 2.73 1.97 27.75
N ILE A 70 1.51 2.15 27.26
CA ILE A 70 0.30 1.63 27.90
C ILE A 70 -0.02 0.30 27.23
N LEU A 71 0.09 -0.78 28.01
CA LEU A 71 -0.43 -2.06 27.57
C LEU A 71 -1.95 -1.96 27.40
N GLY A 72 -2.45 -2.52 26.30
CA GLY A 72 -3.88 -2.59 26.03
C GLY A 72 -4.63 -3.41 27.09
N GLN A 73 -5.93 -3.62 26.86
CA GLN A 73 -6.82 -4.32 27.79
C GLN A 73 -6.20 -5.67 28.22
N LEU A 74 -5.86 -5.77 29.51
CA LEU A 74 -5.33 -6.99 30.11
C LEU A 74 -6.49 -7.95 30.43
N PRO A 75 -6.27 -9.27 30.38
CA PRO A 75 -7.31 -10.23 30.75
C PRO A 75 -7.70 -10.02 32.21
N VAL A 76 -9.01 -10.04 32.48
CA VAL A 76 -9.53 -10.06 33.85
C VAL A 76 -9.31 -11.46 34.38
N THR A 77 -8.41 -11.61 35.35
CA THR A 77 -8.27 -12.87 36.10
C THR A 77 -9.49 -13.06 36.99
N SER A 78 -10.16 -14.21 36.86
CA SER A 78 -11.18 -14.70 37.80
C SER A 78 -10.58 -15.13 39.13
#